data_AF-A0A5E4D545-F1
#
_entry.id   AF-A0A5E4D545-F1
#
_cell.length_a   1.000
_cell.length_b   1.000
_cell.length_c   1.000
_cell.angle_alpha   90.00
_cell.angle_beta   90.00
_cell.angle_gamma   90.00
#
_symmetry.space_group_name_H-M   'P 1'
#
loop_
_entity.id
_entity.type
_entity.pdbx_description
1 polymer ?
#
loop_
_entity_poly.entity_id
_entity_poly.type
_entity_poly.pdbx_seq_one_letter_code
_entity_poly.pdbx_strand_id
1 'polypeptide(L)' 'NLIVLNPLTVTEEEIRPSLEKRLEAIISGAALLADSSCTRDFHRERIIAECNAIRQALQDLLSEYMNN' A
#
# COMPACT_ATOMS: atom_id res chain seq x y z
N ASN A 1 -12.26 1.89 -8.94
CA ASN A 1 -12.79 0.72 -8.22
C ASN A 1 -11.85 -0.47 -8.32
N LEU A 2 -10.66 -0.42 -7.70
CA LEU A 2 -9.68 -1.54 -7.71
C LEU A 2 -9.56 -2.24 -6.35
N ILE A 3 -9.88 -1.55 -5.27
CA ILE A 3 -9.88 -2.04 -3.89
C ILE A 3 -11.28 -2.38 -3.38
N VAL A 4 -12.33 -2.02 -4.13
CA VAL A 4 -13.70 -2.43 -3.84
C VAL A 4 -13.97 -3.69 -4.66
N LEU A 5 -13.76 -4.84 -4.03
CA LEU A 5 -13.93 -6.15 -4.66
C LEU A 5 -15.08 -6.91 -3.98
N ASN A 6 -15.74 -7.81 -4.73
CA ASN A 6 -16.74 -8.70 -4.15
C ASN A 6 -16.03 -9.85 -3.42
N PRO A 7 -16.20 -9.99 -2.09
CA PRO A 7 -15.51 -11.01 -1.31
C PRO A 7 -15.80 -12.44 -1.79
N LEU A 8 -16.97 -12.68 -2.40
CA LEU A 8 -17.38 -14.01 -2.88
C LEU A 8 -16.70 -14.45 -4.19
N THR A 9 -16.05 -13.53 -4.91
CA THR A 9 -15.47 -13.81 -6.24
C THR A 9 -13.95 -13.72 -6.26
N VAL A 10 -13.33 -13.49 -5.11
CA VAL A 10 -11.93 -13.09 -5.00
C VAL A 10 -11.13 -14.18 -4.32
N THR A 11 -10.13 -14.71 -5.01
CA THR A 11 -9.16 -15.64 -4.43
C THR A 11 -7.94 -14.87 -3.96
N GLU A 12 -7.52 -15.12 -2.71
CA GLU A 12 -6.36 -14.46 -2.09
C GLU A 12 -5.12 -14.55 -2.99
N GLU A 13 -4.85 -15.73 -3.56
CA GLU A 13 -3.70 -16.00 -4.40
C GLU A 13 -3.60 -15.08 -5.63
N GLU A 14 -4.74 -14.62 -6.17
CA GLU A 14 -4.75 -13.71 -7.32
C GLU A 14 -4.66 -12.24 -6.90
N ILE A 15 -5.39 -11.85 -5.86
CA ILE A 15 -5.52 -10.44 -5.48
C ILE A 15 -4.39 -9.93 -4.60
N ARG A 16 -3.87 -10.72 -3.66
CA ARG A 16 -2.85 -10.29 -2.72
C ARG A 16 -1.58 -9.88 -3.47
N PRO A 17 -1.00 -10.70 -4.37
CA PRO A 17 0.19 -10.30 -5.12
C PRO A 17 -0.05 -9.08 -6.03
N SER A 18 -1.25 -8.96 -6.61
CA SER A 18 -1.61 -7.84 -7.49
C SER A 18 -1.70 -6.52 -6.73
N LEU A 19 -2.38 -6.50 -5.59
CA LEU A 19 -2.54 -5.31 -4.76
C LEU A 19 -1.24 -4.91 -4.06
N GLU A 20 -0.50 -5.87 -3.50
CA GLU A 20 0.81 -5.62 -2.89
C GLU A 20 1.80 -5.05 -3.90
N LYS A 21 1.91 -5.65 -5.10
CA LYS A 21 2.79 -5.14 -6.16
C LYS A 21 2.45 -3.70 -6.56
N ARG A 22 1.16 -3.36 -6.63
CA ARG A 22 0.72 -2.00 -6.96
C ARG A 22 1.04 -1.03 -5.83
N LEU A 23 0.81 -1.43 -4.59
CA LEU A 23 1.14 -0.61 -3.43
C LEU A 23 2.65 -0.34 -3.36
N GLU A 24 3.48 -1.35 -3.56
CA GLU A 24 4.95 -1.19 -3.57
C GLU A 24 5.42 -0.28 -4.71
N ALA A 25 4.75 -0.28 -5.87
CA ALA A 25 5.05 0.68 -6.93
C ALA A 25 4.75 2.13 -6.50
N ILE A 26 3.66 2.36 -5.78
CA ILE A 26 3.31 3.67 -5.22
C ILE A 26 4.34 4.10 -4.17
N ILE A 27 4.69 3.19 -3.25
CA ILE A 27 5.66 3.47 -2.18
C ILE A 27 7.04 3.74 -2.77
N SER A 28 7.46 3.00 -3.79
CA SER A 28 8.72 3.24 -4.49
C SER A 28 8.74 4.63 -5.13
N GLY A 29 7.64 5.06 -5.75
CA GLY A 29 7.51 6.42 -6.27
C GLY A 29 7.56 7.49 -5.18
N ALA A 30 6.90 7.25 -4.04
CA ALA A 30 6.93 8.16 -2.89
C ALA A 30 8.32 8.26 -2.25
N ALA A 31 9.05 7.14 -2.15
CA ALA A 31 10.41 7.10 -1.64
C ALA A 31 11.37 7.95 -2.49
N LEU A 32 11.26 7.88 -3.83
CA LEU A 32 12.05 8.74 -4.74
C LEU A 32 11.80 10.24 -4.49
N LEU A 33 10.57 10.63 -4.17
CA LEU A 33 10.24 12.02 -3.81
C LEU A 33 10.79 12.39 -2.42
N ALA A 34 10.75 11.45 -1.48
CA ALA A 34 11.27 11.63 -0.12
C ALA A 34 12.79 11.83 -0.10
N ASP A 35 13.52 11.13 -0.99
CA ASP A 35 14.98 11.17 -1.12
C ASP A 35 15.49 12.32 -1.99
N SER A 36 14.61 13.13 -2.58
CA SER A 36 15.00 14.31 -3.33
C SER A 36 15.75 15.30 -2.43
N SER A 37 16.82 15.90 -2.95
CA SER A 37 17.67 16.86 -2.20
C SER A 37 16.94 18.14 -1.77
N CYS A 38 15.78 18.43 -2.36
CA CYS A 38 14.93 19.57 -1.96
C CYS A 38 13.86 19.20 -0.93
N THR A 39 13.70 17.93 -0.57
CA THR A 39 12.73 17.47 0.42
C THR A 39 13.29 17.64 1.82
N ARG A 40 12.59 18.38 2.69
CA ARG A 40 13.01 18.60 4.08
C ARG A 40 12.82 17.33 4.91
N ASP A 41 13.65 17.13 5.92
CA ASP A 41 13.60 15.96 6.81
C ASP A 41 12.21 15.71 7.40
N PHE A 42 11.53 16.74 7.88
CA PHE A 42 10.16 16.61 8.39
C PHE A 42 9.18 16.03 7.35
N HIS A 43 9.31 16.42 6.09
CA HIS A 43 8.46 15.88 5.01
C HIS A 43 8.89 14.47 4.63
N ARG A 44 10.19 14.19 4.58
CA ARG A 44 10.74 12.84 4.35
C ARG A 44 10.23 11.84 5.39
N GLU A 45 10.32 12.18 6.68
CA GLU A 45 9.84 11.32 7.77
C GLU A 45 8.33 11.07 7.68
N ARG A 46 7.55 12.10 7.35
CA ARG A 46 6.11 11.93 7.12
C ARG A 46 5.82 11.00 5.96
N ILE A 47 6.51 11.14 4.82
CA ILE A 47 6.33 10.24 3.68
C ILE A 47 6.62 8.79 4.08
N ILE A 48 7.72 8.54 4.82
CA ILE A 48 8.07 7.21 5.30
C ILE A 48 6.99 6.65 6.22
N ALA A 49 6.50 7.45 7.16
CA ALA A 49 5.46 7.04 8.10
C ALA A 49 4.15 6.68 7.37
N GLU A 50 3.72 7.50 6.41
CA GLU A 50 2.51 7.24 5.62
C GLU A 50 2.65 6.01 4.72
N CYS A 51 3.81 5.81 4.08
CA CYS A 51 4.08 4.59 3.31
C CYS A 51 3.93 3.32 4.15
N ASN A 52 4.42 3.34 5.40
CA ASN A 52 4.26 2.22 6.33
C ASN A 52 2.82 2.06 6.79
N ALA A 53 2.12 3.16 7.07
CA ALA A 53 0.71 3.14 7.44
C ALA A 53 -0.17 2.52 6.34
N ILE A 54 0.10 2.83 5.07
CA ILE A 54 -0.66 2.27 3.94
C ILE A 54 -0.34 0.79 3.73
N ARG A 55 0.90 0.33 3.95
CA ARG A 55 1.22 -1.12 3.97
C ARG A 55 0.38 -1.85 5.01
N GLN A 56 0.32 -1.30 6.22
CA GLN A 56 -0.46 -1.90 7.29
C GLN A 56 -1.95 -1.93 6.93
N ALA A 57 -2.50 -0.81 6.47
CA ALA A 57 -3.89 -0.72 6.07
C ALA A 57 -4.26 -1.71 4.96
N LEU A 58 -3.36 -2.01 4.01
CA LEU A 58 -3.60 -3.04 3.01
C LEU A 58 -3.60 -4.45 3.62
N GLN A 59 -2.68 -4.76 4.54
CA GLN A 59 -2.66 -6.06 5.20
C GLN A 59 -3.91 -6.27 6.06
N ASP A 60 -4.37 -5.23 6.75
CA ASP A 60 -5.60 -5.26 7.54
C ASP A 60 -6.81 -5.55 6.63
N LEU A 61 -6.93 -4.83 5.51
CA LEU A 61 -7.98 -5.03 4.51
C LEU A 61 -7.97 -6.45 3.91
N LEU A 62 -6.80 -6.96 3.53
CA LEU A 62 -6.67 -8.32 2.99
C LEU A 62 -7.06 -9.37 4.04
N SER A 63 -6.69 -9.14 5.30
CA SER A 63 -7.08 -10.02 6.41
C SER A 63 -8.59 -10.01 6.62
N GLU A 64 -9.26 -8.85 6.54
CA GLU A 64 -10.72 -8.74 6.61
C GLU A 64 -11.41 -9.45 5.44
N TYR A 65 -10.86 -9.37 4.21
CA TYR A 65 -11.40 -10.09 3.06
C TYR A 65 -11.32 -11.61 3.19
N MET A 66 -10.34 -12.14 3.94
CA MET A 66 -10.12 -13.58 4.11
C MET A 66 -10.84 -14.20 5.30
N ASN A 67 -11.19 -13.37 6.29
CA ASN A 67 -11.92 -13.81 7.48
C ASN A 67 -13.44 -13.77 7.30
N ASN A 68 -13.93 -13.32 6.14
CA ASN A 68 -15.35 -13.30 5.73
C ASN A 68 -15.66 -14.41 4.73
#